data_AF-A0A536KV53-F1
#
_entry.id   AF-A0A536KV53-F1
#
_cell.length_a   1.000
_cell.length_b   1.000
_cell.length_c   1.000
_cell.angle_alpha   90.00
_cell.angle_beta   90.00
_cell.angle_gamma   90.00
#
_symmetry.space_group_name_H-M   'P 1'
#
loop_
_entity.id
_entity.type
_entity.pdbx_description
1 polymer ?
#
loop_
_entity_poly.entity_id
_entity_poly.type
_entity_poly.pdbx_seq_one_letter_code
_entity_poly.pdbx_strand_id
1 'polypeptide(L)' 'ADRERGVLVGATLVTPRAGEILGELVVAVKVGTPVRTLADVVHPYPAFNRILGAAFGQLASKVA' A
#
# COMPACT_ATOMS: atom_id res chain seq x y z
N ALA A 1 -2.91 -9.48 0.19
CA ALA A 1 -3.45 -9.22 1.53
C ALA A 1 -3.84 -10.54 2.16
N ASP A 2 -3.83 -10.62 3.48
CA ASP A 2 -4.47 -11.71 4.22
C ASP A 2 -6.00 -11.62 4.01
N ARG A 3 -6.64 -12.72 3.60
CA ARG A 3 -8.08 -12.73 3.28
C ARG A 3 -8.97 -12.73 4.52
N GLU A 4 -8.50 -13.26 5.64
CA GLU A 4 -9.28 -13.29 6.88
C GLU A 4 -9.09 -11.99 7.65
N ARG A 5 -7.85 -11.50 7.73
CA ARG A 5 -7.50 -10.33 8.56
C ARG A 5 -7.58 -9.00 7.81
N GLY A 6 -7.56 -9.02 6.47
CA GLY A 6 -7.60 -7.82 5.65
C GLY A 6 -6.34 -6.95 5.74
N VAL A 7 -5.21 -7.51 6.18
CA VAL A 7 -3.95 -6.77 6.39
C VAL A 7 -2.98 -6.95 5.22
N LEU A 8 -2.09 -5.97 5.03
CA LEU A 8 -1.00 -6.07 4.06
C LEU A 8 0.06 -7.06 4.55
N VAL A 9 0.35 -8.09 3.74
CA VAL A 9 1.31 -9.17 4.06
C VAL A 9 2.60 -9.10 3.25
N GLY A 10 2.63 -8.27 2.21
CA GLY A 10 3.77 -8.13 1.31
C GLY A 10 3.43 -7.22 0.14
N ALA A 11 4.46 -6.70 -0.52
CA ALA A 11 4.36 -5.88 -1.71
C ALA A 11 5.65 -5.97 -2.54
N THR A 12 5.52 -5.82 -3.86
CA THR A 12 6.63 -5.72 -4.80
C THR A 12 6.42 -4.46 -5.63
N LEU A 13 7.47 -3.68 -5.87
CA LEU A 13 7.36 -2.39 -6.53
C LEU A 13 8.46 -2.21 -7.57
N VAL A 14 8.09 -1.77 -8.77
CA VAL A 14 9.01 -1.40 -9.85
C VAL A 14 8.61 -0.02 -10.36
N THR A 15 9.41 0.99 -10.05
CA THR A 15 9.16 2.41 -10.36
C THR A 15 10.44 3.22 -10.11
N PRO A 16 10.61 4.41 -10.71
CA PRO A 16 11.60 5.36 -10.23
C PRO A 16 11.45 5.61 -8.73
N ARG A 17 12.57 5.69 -8.01
CA ARG A 17 12.62 5.90 -6.54
C ARG A 17 11.91 4.82 -5.72
N ALA A 18 11.89 3.56 -6.21
CA ALA A 18 11.26 2.45 -5.49
C ALA A 18 11.85 2.25 -4.08
N GLY A 19 13.17 2.47 -3.89
CA GLY A 19 13.82 2.36 -2.58
C GLY A 19 13.23 3.31 -1.55
N GLU A 20 12.89 4.54 -1.94
CA GLU A 20 12.26 5.52 -1.04
C GLU A 20 10.79 5.21 -0.77
N ILE A 21 10.06 4.69 -1.75
CA ILE A 21 8.64 4.32 -1.59
C ILE A 21 8.50 3.05 -0.74
N LEU A 22 9.44 2.10 -0.85
CA LEU A 22 9.41 0.84 -0.11
C LEU A 22 9.42 1.04 1.41
N GLY A 23 9.95 2.16 1.93
CA GLY A 23 9.90 2.47 3.36
C GLY A 23 8.48 2.44 3.93
N GLU A 24 7.51 3.01 3.21
CA GLU A 24 6.09 2.98 3.59
C GLU A 24 5.55 1.53 3.65
N LEU A 25 5.84 0.74 2.62
CA LEU A 25 5.38 -0.65 2.49
C LEU A 25 6.00 -1.56 3.55
N VAL A 26 7.28 -1.39 3.86
CA VAL A 26 8.00 -2.16 4.90
C VAL A 26 7.36 -1.94 6.26
N VAL A 27 7.09 -0.69 6.63
CA VAL A 27 6.42 -0.36 7.91
C VAL A 27 5.00 -0.92 7.90
N ALA A 28 4.25 -0.73 6.81
CA ALA A 28 2.87 -1.19 6.70
C ALA A 28 2.74 -2.71 6.91
N VAL A 29 3.65 -3.50 6.34
CA VAL A 29 3.71 -4.96 6.54
C VAL A 29 4.15 -5.28 7.97
N LYS A 30 5.19 -4.62 8.49
CA LYS A 30 5.73 -4.89 9.84
C LYS A 30 4.67 -4.75 10.94
N VAL A 31 3.78 -3.76 10.82
CA VAL A 31 2.71 -3.51 11.79
C VAL A 31 1.37 -4.15 11.42
N GLY A 32 1.30 -4.86 10.28
CA GLY A 32 0.06 -5.50 9.82
C GLY A 32 -1.06 -4.50 9.53
N THR A 33 -0.76 -3.44 8.76
CA THR A 33 -1.72 -2.37 8.48
C THR A 33 -2.90 -2.90 7.65
N PRO A 34 -4.16 -2.59 8.03
CA PRO A 34 -5.32 -2.93 7.22
C PRO A 34 -5.27 -2.28 5.82
N VAL A 35 -5.62 -3.03 4.78
CA VAL A 35 -5.57 -2.54 3.39
C VAL A 35 -6.51 -1.35 3.18
N ARG A 36 -7.69 -1.35 3.81
CA ARG A 36 -8.63 -0.23 3.77
C ARG A 36 -8.01 1.07 4.29
N THR A 37 -7.25 0.98 5.38
CA THR A 37 -6.57 2.13 5.98
C THR A 37 -5.54 2.71 5.02
N LEU A 38 -4.80 1.86 4.30
CA LEU A 38 -3.84 2.29 3.27
C LEU A 38 -4.53 2.91 2.04
N ALA A 39 -5.69 2.38 1.65
CA ALA A 39 -6.49 2.92 0.54
C ALA A 39 -7.07 4.31 0.84
N ASP A 40 -7.36 4.60 2.11
CA ASP A 40 -7.87 5.89 2.57
C ASP A 40 -6.76 6.97 2.71
N VAL A 41 -5.48 6.61 2.56
CA VAL A 41 -4.37 7.57 2.64
C VAL A 41 -4.35 8.51 1.44
N VAL A 42 -4.45 9.81 1.71
CA VAL A 42 -4.22 10.85 0.70
C VAL A 42 -2.73 10.92 0.39
N HIS A 43 -2.35 10.45 -0.79
CA HIS A 43 -0.98 10.58 -1.27
C HIS A 43 -0.78 11.95 -1.94
N PRO A 44 0.33 12.65 -1.66
CA PRO A 44 0.57 13.99 -2.17
C PRO A 44 0.72 14.03 -3.70
N TYR A 45 0.37 15.18 -4.29
CA TYR A 45 0.58 15.46 -5.71
C TYR A 45 1.38 16.77 -5.90
N PRO A 46 2.44 16.77 -6.74
CA PRO A 46 3.02 15.64 -7.48
C PRO A 46 4.05 14.86 -6.64
N ALA A 47 3.87 13.55 -6.46
CA ALA A 47 4.83 12.67 -5.79
C ALA A 47 4.89 11.27 -6.41
N PHE A 48 6.02 10.56 -6.27
CA PHE A 48 6.18 9.21 -6.81
C PHE A 48 5.32 8.17 -6.09
N ASN A 49 5.17 8.28 -4.77
CA ASN A 49 4.37 7.33 -3.98
C ASN A 49 2.86 7.45 -4.25
N ARG A 50 2.38 8.45 -5.00
CA ARG A 50 0.96 8.56 -5.38
C ARG A 50 0.39 7.33 -6.08
N ILE A 51 1.24 6.52 -6.73
CA ILE A 51 0.86 5.27 -7.38
C ILE A 51 0.28 4.26 -6.39
N LEU A 52 0.68 4.33 -5.12
CA LEU A 52 0.22 3.41 -4.07
C LEU A 52 -1.27 3.59 -3.78
N GLY A 53 -1.81 4.81 -3.83
CA GLY A 53 -3.23 5.06 -3.61
C GLY A 53 -4.12 4.25 -4.56
N ALA A 54 -3.81 4.24 -5.86
CA ALA A 54 -4.54 3.44 -6.84
C ALA A 54 -4.37 1.92 -6.60
N ALA A 55 -3.16 1.48 -6.28
CA ALA A 55 -2.87 0.07 -6.02
C ALA A 55 -3.61 -0.45 -4.76
N PHE A 56 -3.64 0.35 -3.68
CA PHE A 56 -4.36 0.01 -2.46
C PHE A 56 -5.88 0.04 -2.67
N GLY A 57 -6.42 1.00 -3.41
CA GLY A 57 -7.83 1.00 -3.77
C GLY A 57 -8.25 -0.26 -4.53
N GLN A 58 -7.45 -0.69 -5.52
CA GLN A 58 -7.69 -1.94 -6.25
C GLN A 58 -7.52 -3.19 -5.37
N LEU A 59 -6.60 -3.19 -4.41
CA LEU A 59 -6.44 -4.31 -3.50
C LEU A 59 -7.61 -4.37 -2.50
N ALA A 60 -8.05 -3.23 -1.97
CA ALA A 60 -9.17 -3.13 -1.05
C ALA A 60 -10.45 -3.71 -1.67
N SER A 61 -10.73 -3.41 -2.95
CA SER A 61 -11.90 -3.94 -3.66
C SER A 61 -11.88 -5.46 -3.88
N LYS A 62 -10.72 -6.11 -3.74
CA LYS A 62 -10.55 -7.57 -3.91
C LYS A 62 -10.52 -8.34 -2.59
N VAL A 63 -10.42 -7.62 -1.47
CA VAL A 63 -10.30 -8.18 -0.11
C VAL A 63 -11.58 -7.91 0.70
N ALA A 64 -12.52 -7.14 0.14
CA ALA A 64 -13.89 -7.01 0.61
C ALA A 64 -14.66 -8.35 0.52
#